data_AF-A0A9E6WWB2-F1
#
_entry.id   AF-A0A9E6WWB2-F1
#
_cell.length_a   1.000
_cell.length_b   1.000
_cell.length_c   1.000
_cell.angle_alpha   90.00
_cell.angle_beta   90.00
_cell.angle_gamma   90.00
#
_symmetry.space_group_name_H-M   'P 1'
#
loop_
_entity.id
_entity.type
_entity.pdbx_description
1 polymer ?
#
loop_
_entity_poly.entity_id
_entity_poly.type
_entity_poly.pdbx_seq_one_letter_code
_entity_poly.pdbx_strand_id
1 'polypeptide(L)' 'LHIRVLEGRNAHHVFEAQFKAVARALRDAVSLDGRVAGIPSTKGSL' A
#
# COMPACT_ATOMS: atom_id res chain seq x y z
N LEU A 1 3.63 -3.79 6.55
CA LEU A 1 3.65 -3.79 5.07
C LEU A 1 3.71 -5.23 4.60
N HIS A 2 2.75 -5.67 3.79
CA HIS A 2 2.73 -7.01 3.22
C HIS A 2 2.85 -6.92 1.71
N ILE A 3 3.68 -7.79 1.13
CA ILE A 3 3.90 -7.87 -0.31
C ILE A 3 3.92 -9.36 -0.65
N ARG A 4 3.09 -9.76 -1.62
CA ARG A 4 3.08 -11.12 -2.15
C ARG A 4 3.09 -11.06 -3.67
N VAL A 5 4.13 -11.63 -4.26
CA VAL A 5 4.22 -11.85 -5.70
C VAL A 5 3.51 -13.15 -6.01
N LEU A 6 2.42 -13.08 -6.79
CA LEU A 6 1.63 -14.28 -7.11
C LEU A 6 2.36 -15.19 -8.10
N GLU A 7 3.12 -14.60 -9.01
CA GLU A 7 3.94 -15.30 -10.00
C GLU A 7 5.10 -14.43 -10.50
N GLY A 8 6.16 -15.07 -10.99
CA GLY A 8 7.27 -14.38 -11.65
C GLY A 8 8.45 -15.30 -11.91
N ARG A 9 9.12 -15.13 -13.06
CA ARG A 9 10.30 -15.92 -13.45
C ARG A 9 11.58 -15.10 -13.55
N ASN A 10 11.44 -13.81 -13.85
CA ASN A 10 12.56 -12.88 -13.98
C ASN A 10 12.66 -12.03 -12.70
N ALA A 11 13.82 -12.07 -12.04
CA ALA A 11 14.03 -11.36 -10.79
C ALA A 11 13.85 -9.84 -10.91
N HIS A 12 14.32 -9.23 -12.00
CA HIS A 12 14.16 -7.79 -12.25
C HIS A 12 12.67 -7.40 -12.28
N HIS A 13 11.85 -8.12 -13.06
CA HIS A 13 10.40 -7.87 -13.10
C HIS A 13 9.71 -8.13 -11.76
N VAL A 14 10.14 -9.16 -11.02
CA VAL A 14 9.58 -9.47 -9.69
C VAL A 14 9.86 -8.32 -8.71
N PHE A 15 11.06 -7.76 -8.68
CA PHE A 15 11.35 -6.60 -7.84
C PHE A 15 10.58 -5.37 -8.29
N GLU A 16 10.61 -5.05 -9.58
CA GLU A 16 9.91 -3.89 -10.14
C GLU A 16 8.40 -3.93 -9.85
N ALA A 17 7.77 -5.10 -10.02
CA ALA A 17 6.36 -5.30 -9.72
C ALA A 17 6.04 -5.04 -8.24
N GLN A 18 6.89 -5.52 -7.32
CA GLN A 18 6.72 -5.28 -5.89
C GLN A 18 6.79 -3.78 -5.56
N PHE A 19 7.80 -3.07 -6.05
CA PHE A 19 7.94 -1.63 -5.80
C PHE A 19 6.78 -0.83 -6.41
N LYS A 20 6.35 -1.17 -7.63
CA LYS A 20 5.18 -0.55 -8.26
C LYS A 20 3.89 -0.80 -7.46
N ALA A 21 3.70 -2.01 -6.96
CA ALA A 21 2.54 -2.35 -6.13
C ALA A 21 2.54 -1.57 -4.82
N VAL A 22 3.68 -1.48 -4.13
CA VAL A 22 3.84 -0.69 -2.91
C VAL A 22 3.58 0.79 -3.18
N ALA A 23 4.13 1.36 -4.26
CA ALA A 23 3.90 2.77 -4.59
C ALA A 23 2.42 3.09 -4.78
N ARG A 24 1.66 2.19 -5.43
CA ARG A 24 0.20 2.35 -5.60
C ARG A 24 -0.54 2.22 -4.27
N ALA A 25 -0.28 1.16 -3.52
CA ALA A 25 -0.94 0.92 -2.24
C ALA A 25 -0.65 2.03 -1.23
N LEU A 26 0.59 2.54 -1.20
CA LEU A 26 0.98 3.64 -0.33
C LEU A 26 0.29 4.94 -0.74
N ARG A 27 0.26 5.27 -2.03
CA ARG A 27 -0.47 6.45 -2.52
C ARG A 27 -1.93 6.41 -2.07
N ASP A 28 -2.59 5.26 -2.20
CA ASP A 28 -3.98 5.12 -1.82
C ASP A 28 -4.14 5.21 -0.28
N ALA A 29 -3.24 4.62 0.49
CA ALA A 29 -3.26 4.63 1.96
C ALA A 29 -2.99 6.01 2.60
N VAL A 30 -2.20 6.88 1.95
CA VAL A 30 -1.90 8.23 2.44
C VAL A 30 -2.78 9.32 1.83
N SER A 31 -3.68 8.96 0.91
CA SER A 31 -4.59 9.91 0.29
C SER A 31 -5.59 10.46 1.32
N LEU A 32 -5.90 11.76 1.21
CA LEU A 32 -6.93 12.37 2.03
C LEU A 32 -8.30 11.83 1.60
N ASP A 33 -9.04 11.24 2.54
CA ASP A 33 -10.42 10.82 2.34
C ASP A 33 -11.37 11.82 3.01
N GLY A 34 -12.16 12.53 2.20
CA GLY A 34 -13.14 13.52 2.69
C GLY A 34 -14.29 12.92 3.52
N ARG A 35 -14.42 11.59 3.56
CA ARG A 35 -15.37 10.89 4.43
C ARG A 35 -14.84 10.65 5.84
N VAL A 36 -13.53 10.76 6.04
CA VAL A 36 -12.88 10.51 7.33
C VAL A 36 -12.86 11.80 8.14
N ALA A 37 -13.51 11.78 9.29
CA ALA A 37 -13.40 12.84 10.30
C ALA A 37 -12.48 12.36 11.43
N GLY A 38 -11.45 13.15 11.75
CA GLY A 38 -10.51 12.83 12.83
C GLY A 38 -9.55 11.69 12.48
N ILE A 39 -9.15 10.90 13.50
CA ILE A 39 -8.18 9.81 13.35
C ILE A 39 -8.93 8.52 12.97
N PRO A 40 -8.55 7.81 11.89
CA PRO A 40 -9.20 6.57 11.45
C PRO A 40 -8.83 5.38 12.35
N SER A 41 -9.14 5.48 13.65
CA SER A 41 -8.87 4.49 14.68
C SER A 41 -9.95 4.59 15.76
N THR A 42 -10.52 3.44 16.16
CA THR A 42 -11.54 3.38 17.22
C THR A 42 -11.01 3.82 18.58
N LYS A 43 -9.68 3.82 18.76
CA LYS A 43 -9.02 4.28 19.99
C LYS A 43 -8.70 5.78 19.98
N GLY A 44 -8.93 6.46 18.85
CA GLY A 44 -8.59 7.88 18.68
C GLY A 44 -7.09 8.17 18.58
N SER A 45 -6.25 7.17 18.32
CA SER A 45 -4.79 7.30 18.12
C SER A 45 -4.26 6.26 17.11
N LEU A 46 -3.10 6.55 16.50
CA LEU A 46 -2.39 5.68 15.55
C LEU A 46 -0.99 5.32 16.08
#